data_AF-A0A6P8XQZ2-F1
#
_entry.id   AF-A0A6P8XQZ2-F1
#
_cell.length_a   1.000
_cell.length_b   1.000
_cell.length_c   1.000
_cell.angle_alpha   90.00
_cell.angle_beta   90.00
_cell.angle_gamma   90.00
#
_symmetry.space_group_name_H-M   'P 1'
#
loop_
_entity.id
_entity.type
_entity.pdbx_description
1 polymer ?
#
loop_
_entity_poly.entity_id
_entity_poly.type
_entity_poly.pdbx_seq_one_letter_code
_entity_poly.pdbx_strand_id
1 'polypeptide(L)'
;MAAQVLIVLLLAISWTHGLDLNSLENFNCRNHQPSTFDIETMEGLWYEAGRAPATPALACLNVTVPDSVDNGDIELYLEYIDTHDGSNRAVKEPKKFPWDDSASKGIFNVYYGSSKQPVVIYKVVVSEPSYITVICGYGTTYPFASVKIFTRLREVDNSTKVIIEELLAKSRYGSLFMWSEQSPDKCNAAARQLAFGVIPILAFLSLHILTKCWM
;
A
#
# COMPACT_ATOMS: atom_id res chain seq x y z
N MET A 1 35.31 -2.63 31.53
CA MET A 1 33.92 -2.70 32.04
C MET A 1 32.90 -1.88 31.26
N ALA A 2 33.27 -1.07 30.25
CA ALA A 2 32.30 -0.35 29.41
C ALA A 2 31.75 -1.17 28.22
N ALA A 3 32.56 -2.07 27.64
CA ALA A 3 32.16 -2.84 26.46
C ALA A 3 31.11 -3.94 26.73
N GLN A 4 31.09 -4.50 27.95
CA GLN A 4 30.11 -5.55 28.32
C GLN A 4 28.69 -4.99 28.53
N VAL A 5 28.58 -3.74 28.97
CA VAL A 5 27.28 -3.06 29.14
C VAL A 5 26.63 -2.74 27.79
N LEU A 6 27.44 -2.44 26.76
CA LEU A 6 26.96 -2.14 25.40
C LEU A 6 26.40 -3.40 24.69
N ILE A 7 26.99 -4.57 24.94
CA ILE A 7 26.51 -5.85 24.38
C ILE A 7 25.18 -6.26 25.02
N VAL A 8 25.01 -6.04 26.33
CA VAL A 8 23.73 -6.30 27.02
C VAL A 8 22.64 -5.32 26.58
N LEU A 9 22.98 -4.06 26.30
CA LEU A 9 22.04 -3.08 25.73
C LEU A 9 21.66 -3.40 24.27
N LEU A 10 22.60 -3.91 23.45
CA LEU A 10 22.29 -4.36 22.08
C LEU A 10 21.41 -5.63 22.07
N LEU A 11 21.58 -6.53 23.05
CA LEU A 11 20.69 -7.68 23.27
C LEU A 11 19.38 -7.32 23.96
N ALA A 12 19.29 -6.17 24.63
CA ALA A 12 18.05 -5.64 25.19
C ALA A 12 17.28 -4.74 24.20
N ILE A 13 17.80 -4.50 22.99
CA ILE A 13 17.06 -3.87 21.88
C ILE A 13 16.45 -4.94 20.95
N SER A 14 16.78 -6.23 21.15
CA SER A 14 16.03 -7.34 20.53
C SER A 14 14.68 -7.61 21.21
N TRP A 15 14.03 -6.59 21.77
CA TRP A 15 12.56 -6.56 21.84
C TRP A 15 12.04 -6.34 20.42
N THR A 16 12.39 -7.25 19.53
CA THR A 16 11.54 -7.57 18.40
C THR A 16 10.25 -8.05 19.03
N HIS A 17 9.21 -7.21 19.02
CA HIS A 17 7.89 -7.77 18.79
C HIS A 17 8.06 -8.59 17.51
N GLY A 18 8.24 -9.91 17.69
CA GLY A 18 8.53 -10.80 16.60
C GLY A 18 7.35 -10.69 15.67
N LEU A 19 7.58 -10.12 14.49
CA LEU A 19 6.59 -10.07 13.43
C LEU A 19 6.09 -11.50 13.20
N ASP A 20 4.87 -11.80 13.65
CA ASP A 20 4.31 -13.15 13.52
C ASP A 20 3.66 -13.32 12.14
N LEU A 21 4.51 -13.48 11.12
CA LEU A 21 4.05 -13.82 9.78
C LEU A 21 3.48 -15.24 9.68
N ASN A 22 3.63 -16.10 10.69
CA ASN A 22 3.05 -17.45 10.64
C ASN A 22 1.52 -17.42 10.61
N SER A 23 0.91 -16.32 11.04
CA SER A 23 -0.52 -16.04 10.85
C SER A 23 -0.97 -16.07 9.37
N LEU A 24 -0.03 -15.96 8.42
CA LEU A 24 -0.26 -16.09 6.98
C LEU A 24 -0.22 -17.55 6.49
N GLU A 25 0.23 -18.50 7.31
CA GLU A 25 0.23 -19.91 6.92
C GLU A 25 -1.21 -20.47 6.96
N ASN A 26 -1.64 -21.11 5.87
CA ASN A 26 -2.97 -21.73 5.74
C ASN A 26 -4.16 -20.80 6.05
N PHE A 27 -3.98 -19.48 6.06
CA PHE A 27 -5.03 -18.58 6.53
C PHE A 27 -6.20 -18.47 5.55
N ASN A 28 -7.39 -18.30 6.10
CA ASN A 28 -8.60 -17.99 5.36
C ASN A 28 -9.17 -16.66 5.87
N CYS A 29 -9.21 -15.65 5.00
CA CYS A 29 -9.61 -14.30 5.39
C CYS A 29 -10.97 -14.23 6.12
N ARG A 30 -11.94 -15.08 5.73
CA ARG A 30 -13.26 -15.09 6.36
C ARG A 30 -13.20 -15.52 7.82
N ASN A 31 -12.37 -16.51 8.13
CA ASN A 31 -12.29 -17.14 9.44
C ASN A 31 -11.14 -16.60 10.30
N HIS A 32 -10.22 -15.83 9.72
CA HIS A 32 -9.11 -15.24 10.44
C HIS A 32 -9.59 -14.15 11.41
N GLN A 33 -9.01 -14.16 12.62
CA GLN A 33 -9.25 -13.12 13.62
C GLN A 33 -8.43 -11.89 13.24
N PRO A 34 -9.03 -10.69 13.19
CA PRO A 34 -8.28 -9.52 12.80
C PRO A 34 -7.25 -9.15 13.87
N SER A 35 -6.10 -8.66 13.41
CA SER A 35 -5.17 -7.93 14.26
C SER A 35 -5.77 -6.57 14.64
N THR A 36 -5.44 -6.09 15.83
CA THR A 36 -5.83 -4.75 16.27
C THR A 36 -5.25 -3.69 15.34
N PHE A 37 -6.04 -2.65 15.08
CA PHE A 37 -5.64 -1.55 14.21
C PHE A 37 -5.76 -0.24 14.97
N ASP A 38 -4.64 0.44 15.14
CA ASP A 38 -4.55 1.75 15.78
C ASP A 38 -4.07 2.77 14.76
N ILE A 39 -4.89 3.78 14.50
CA ILE A 39 -4.66 4.78 13.47
C ILE A 39 -3.36 5.56 13.72
N GLU A 40 -3.05 5.87 14.98
CA GLU A 40 -1.87 6.65 15.35
C GLU A 40 -0.59 5.87 14.99
N THR A 41 -0.58 4.56 15.24
CA THR A 41 0.57 3.71 14.89
C THR A 41 0.70 3.49 13.38
N MET A 42 -0.43 3.51 12.68
CA MET A 42 -0.52 3.24 11.25
C MET A 42 -0.34 4.50 10.38
N GLU A 43 -0.27 5.69 10.99
CA GLU A 43 -0.11 6.99 10.32
C GLU A 43 1.01 6.96 9.28
N GLY A 44 0.80 7.68 8.18
CA GLY A 44 1.82 7.99 7.20
C GLY A 44 1.77 7.07 5.99
N LEU A 45 2.89 6.99 5.28
CA LEU A 45 2.95 6.38 3.96
C LEU A 45 3.17 4.86 4.04
N TRP A 46 2.41 4.16 3.21
CA TRP A 46 2.47 2.71 3.00
C TRP A 46 2.53 2.40 1.51
N TYR A 47 3.45 1.52 1.13
CA TYR A 47 3.63 1.04 -0.25
C TYR A 47 3.01 -0.33 -0.40
N GLU A 48 2.17 -0.54 -1.39
CA GLU A 48 1.71 -1.89 -1.70
C GLU A 48 2.87 -2.69 -2.29
N ALA A 49 3.38 -3.65 -1.53
CA ALA A 49 4.48 -4.51 -1.92
C ALA A 49 4.01 -5.69 -2.80
N GLY A 50 2.83 -6.23 -2.52
CA GLY A 50 2.31 -7.37 -3.28
C GLY A 50 0.84 -7.63 -3.02
N ARG A 51 0.25 -8.49 -3.85
CA ARG A 51 -1.19 -8.77 -3.81
C ARG A 51 -1.55 -10.13 -4.37
N ALA A 52 -2.72 -10.62 -3.96
CA ALA A 52 -3.46 -11.70 -4.59
C ALA A 52 -4.95 -11.30 -4.70
N PRO A 53 -5.67 -11.63 -5.78
CA PRO A 53 -5.14 -12.20 -7.01
C PRO A 53 -4.24 -11.21 -7.77
N ALA A 54 -3.36 -11.77 -8.58
CA ALA A 54 -2.49 -11.03 -9.48
C ALA A 54 -3.35 -10.29 -10.49
N THR A 55 -3.27 -8.96 -10.46
CA THR A 55 -4.01 -8.10 -11.38
C THR A 55 -3.11 -6.97 -11.85
N PRO A 56 -2.88 -6.84 -13.17
CA PRO A 56 -2.06 -5.78 -13.76
C PRO A 56 -2.83 -4.46 -13.90
N ALA A 57 -3.96 -4.33 -13.20
CA ALA A 57 -4.88 -3.19 -13.20
C ALA A 57 -4.30 -1.88 -12.66
N LEU A 58 -3.31 -1.96 -11.77
CA LEU A 58 -2.68 -0.79 -11.17
C LEU A 58 -1.27 -1.11 -10.67
N ALA A 59 -0.39 -0.11 -10.72
CA ALA A 59 0.99 -0.14 -10.24
C ALA A 59 1.27 1.00 -9.26
N CYS A 60 2.38 0.94 -8.53
CA CYS A 60 2.89 2.02 -7.67
C CYS A 60 1.87 2.52 -6.63
N LEU A 61 1.03 1.61 -6.10
CA LEU A 61 0.01 1.98 -5.12
C LEU A 61 0.65 2.36 -3.80
N ASN A 62 0.37 3.58 -3.39
CA ASN A 62 0.72 4.14 -2.11
C ASN A 62 -0.57 4.54 -1.39
N VAL A 63 -0.57 4.35 -0.08
CA VAL A 63 -1.66 4.74 0.80
C VAL A 63 -1.07 5.60 1.90
N THR A 64 -1.56 6.82 2.03
CA THR A 64 -1.27 7.66 3.19
C THR A 64 -2.42 7.54 4.17
N VAL A 65 -2.09 7.07 5.38
CA VAL A 65 -3.01 6.98 6.52
C VAL A 65 -2.91 8.28 7.31
N PRO A 66 -4.02 8.93 7.67
CA PRO A 66 -4.00 10.15 8.47
C PRO A 66 -3.65 9.85 9.94
N ASP A 67 -3.31 10.89 10.69
CA ASP A 67 -3.01 10.82 12.14
C ASP A 67 -4.28 10.73 13.00
N SER A 68 -5.45 10.97 12.40
CA SER A 68 -6.70 11.15 13.12
C SER A 68 -7.91 10.83 12.25
N VAL A 69 -9.03 10.62 12.93
CA VAL A 69 -10.35 10.40 12.33
C VAL A 69 -11.06 11.74 12.21
N ASP A 70 -11.60 12.05 11.04
CA ASP A 70 -12.35 13.28 10.80
C ASP A 70 -13.83 12.96 10.60
N ASN A 71 -14.70 13.59 11.39
CA ASN A 71 -16.15 13.45 11.28
C ASN A 71 -16.67 12.00 11.31
N GLY A 72 -15.97 11.11 12.03
CA GLY A 72 -16.33 9.70 12.13
C GLY A 72 -15.89 8.83 10.96
N ASP A 73 -15.11 9.38 10.02
CA ASP A 73 -14.49 8.64 8.92
C ASP A 73 -12.96 8.73 9.00
N ILE A 74 -12.29 7.67 8.57
CA ILE A 74 -10.87 7.72 8.19
C ILE A 74 -10.77 8.01 6.69
N GLU A 75 -10.04 9.06 6.32
CA GLU A 75 -9.78 9.40 4.92
C GLU A 75 -8.37 8.97 4.52
N LEU A 76 -8.27 7.86 3.77
CA LEU A 76 -7.01 7.38 3.21
C LEU A 76 -6.72 8.12 1.90
N TYR A 77 -5.50 8.60 1.70
CA TYR A 77 -5.09 9.20 0.43
C TYR A 77 -4.33 8.18 -0.42
N LEU A 78 -4.90 7.83 -1.58
CA LEU A 78 -4.32 6.85 -2.48
C LEU A 78 -3.60 7.57 -3.62
N GLU A 79 -2.38 7.12 -3.92
CA GLU A 79 -1.62 7.52 -5.12
C GLU A 79 -1.19 6.25 -5.87
N TYR A 80 -1.51 6.14 -7.16
CA TYR A 80 -1.17 4.97 -7.96
C TYR A 80 -1.13 5.28 -9.46
N ILE A 81 -0.63 4.34 -10.25
CA ILE A 81 -0.73 4.35 -11.72
C ILE A 81 -1.83 3.38 -12.13
N ASP A 82 -2.90 3.91 -12.72
CA ASP A 82 -3.94 3.12 -13.38
C ASP A 82 -3.42 2.63 -14.74
N THR A 83 -3.65 1.35 -15.03
CA THR A 83 -3.17 0.65 -16.22
C THR A 83 -4.27 -0.15 -16.93
N HIS A 84 -5.54 -0.01 -16.50
CA HIS A 84 -6.66 -0.80 -17.03
C HIS A 84 -6.93 -0.62 -18.52
N ASP A 85 -6.72 0.57 -19.05
CA ASP A 85 -7.01 0.91 -20.45
C ASP A 85 -5.78 0.81 -21.36
N GLY A 86 -4.68 0.25 -20.86
CA GLY A 86 -3.40 0.17 -21.56
C GLY A 86 -2.61 1.48 -21.59
N SER A 87 -3.15 2.56 -20.99
CA SER A 87 -2.42 3.80 -20.75
C SER A 87 -1.96 3.87 -19.29
N ASN A 88 -0.81 4.51 -19.05
CA ASN A 88 -0.34 4.74 -17.69
C ASN A 88 -0.84 6.11 -17.21
N ARG A 89 -1.79 6.12 -16.28
CA ARG A 89 -2.36 7.35 -15.73
C ARG A 89 -2.10 7.44 -14.23
N ALA A 90 -1.41 8.47 -13.78
CA ALA A 90 -1.29 8.73 -12.34
C ALA A 90 -2.64 9.20 -11.79
N VAL A 91 -3.07 8.56 -10.71
CA VAL A 91 -4.30 8.86 -10.00
C VAL A 91 -3.94 9.24 -8.58
N LYS A 92 -4.62 10.27 -8.07
CA LYS A 92 -4.59 10.67 -6.67
C LYS A 92 -6.02 10.86 -6.20
N GLU A 93 -6.45 10.10 -5.21
CA GLU A 93 -7.82 10.18 -4.72
C GLU A 93 -7.93 9.88 -3.22
N PRO A 94 -8.78 10.61 -2.48
CA PRO A 94 -9.15 10.21 -1.14
C PRO A 94 -10.16 9.06 -1.17
N LYS A 95 -10.06 8.15 -0.20
CA LYS A 95 -11.05 7.11 0.09
C LYS A 95 -11.45 7.19 1.56
N LYS A 96 -12.74 7.43 1.79
CA LYS A 96 -13.33 7.47 3.13
C LYS A 96 -13.83 6.11 3.54
N PHE A 97 -13.54 5.74 4.78
CA PHE A 97 -14.11 4.58 5.44
C PHE A 97 -14.73 5.00 6.77
N PRO A 98 -15.93 4.50 7.11
CA PRO A 98 -16.50 4.70 8.43
C PRO A 98 -15.55 4.20 9.52
N TRP A 99 -15.29 5.04 10.52
CA TRP A 99 -14.52 4.68 11.71
C TRP A 99 -15.46 4.21 12.82
N ASP A 100 -15.87 2.94 12.73
CA ASP A 100 -16.77 2.29 13.68
C ASP A 100 -16.05 1.30 14.62
N ASP A 101 -16.82 0.65 15.49
CA ASP A 101 -16.32 -0.38 16.43
C ASP A 101 -15.70 -1.60 15.72
N SER A 102 -15.93 -1.77 14.42
CA SER A 102 -15.31 -2.83 13.62
C SER A 102 -13.97 -2.34 13.07
N ALA A 103 -13.91 -1.10 12.57
CA ALA A 103 -12.69 -0.48 12.03
C ALA A 103 -11.57 -0.43 13.07
N SER A 104 -11.89 -0.03 14.30
CA SER A 104 -10.95 -0.05 15.45
C SER A 104 -10.45 -1.45 15.82
N LYS A 105 -11.14 -2.50 15.36
CA LYS A 105 -10.73 -3.91 15.52
C LYS A 105 -10.09 -4.46 14.24
N GLY A 106 -9.69 -3.60 13.31
CA GLY A 106 -9.06 -3.98 12.04
C GLY A 106 -10.01 -4.60 11.03
N ILE A 107 -11.33 -4.36 11.14
CA ILE A 107 -12.34 -4.83 10.16
C ILE A 107 -12.97 -3.62 9.46
N PHE A 108 -12.77 -3.51 8.15
CA PHE A 108 -13.28 -2.41 7.34
C PHE A 108 -14.39 -2.88 6.42
N ASN A 109 -15.58 -2.33 6.61
CA ASN A 109 -16.79 -2.65 5.84
C ASN A 109 -16.93 -1.70 4.65
N VAL A 110 -16.90 -2.23 3.42
CA VAL A 110 -17.04 -1.44 2.20
C VAL A 110 -18.44 -1.58 1.64
N TYR A 111 -19.13 -0.45 1.54
CA TYR A 111 -20.47 -0.34 0.99
C TYR A 111 -20.41 0.24 -0.43
N TYR A 112 -21.29 -0.23 -1.31
CA TYR A 112 -21.42 0.30 -2.67
C TYR A 112 -22.84 0.81 -2.90
N GLY A 113 -22.96 2.05 -3.39
CA GLY A 113 -24.24 2.71 -3.58
C GLY A 113 -25.03 2.84 -2.28
N SER A 114 -26.33 2.55 -2.34
CA SER A 114 -27.26 2.60 -1.20
C SER A 114 -27.39 1.27 -0.44
N SER A 115 -26.44 0.34 -0.64
CA SER A 115 -26.49 -0.97 0.03
C SER A 115 -26.38 -0.83 1.54
N LYS A 116 -27.29 -1.49 2.27
CA LYS A 116 -27.24 -1.61 3.74
C LYS A 116 -26.32 -2.74 4.22
N GLN A 117 -25.79 -3.54 3.30
CA GLN A 117 -24.85 -4.62 3.62
C GLN A 117 -23.50 -4.32 2.95
N PRO A 118 -22.38 -4.62 3.62
CA PRO A 118 -21.07 -4.47 3.01
C PRO A 118 -20.95 -5.44 1.83
N VAL A 119 -20.42 -4.95 0.71
CA VAL A 119 -20.15 -5.76 -0.48
C VAL A 119 -18.79 -6.47 -0.34
N VAL A 120 -17.84 -5.80 0.29
CA VAL A 120 -16.51 -6.32 0.60
C VAL A 120 -16.18 -6.01 2.06
N ILE A 121 -15.61 -6.99 2.75
CA ILE A 121 -15.07 -6.82 4.10
C ILE A 121 -13.56 -7.00 4.01
N TYR A 122 -12.81 -6.00 4.46
CA TYR A 122 -11.37 -6.09 4.64
C TYR A 122 -11.04 -6.37 6.10
N LYS A 123 -10.00 -7.17 6.34
CA LYS A 123 -9.45 -7.45 7.66
C LYS A 123 -7.95 -7.25 7.65
N VAL A 124 -7.44 -6.63 8.71
CA VAL A 124 -6.01 -6.64 9.01
C VAL A 124 -5.67 -8.01 9.58
N VAL A 125 -4.81 -8.75 8.89
CA VAL A 125 -4.36 -10.10 9.27
C VAL A 125 -3.10 -9.99 10.10
N VAL A 126 -2.14 -9.22 9.60
CA VAL A 126 -0.88 -8.90 10.26
C VAL A 126 -0.77 -7.39 10.35
N SER A 127 -0.34 -6.90 11.51
CA SER A 127 0.02 -5.49 11.69
C SER A 127 1.32 -5.39 12.46
N GLU A 128 2.38 -4.94 11.80
CA GLU A 128 3.59 -4.42 12.41
C GLU A 128 3.78 -2.99 11.87
N PRO A 129 3.28 -1.98 12.59
CA PRO A 129 3.16 -0.62 12.08
C PRO A 129 4.49 0.00 11.62
N SER A 130 5.61 -0.49 12.16
CA SER A 130 6.95 -0.04 11.78
C SER A 130 7.46 -0.62 10.45
N TYR A 131 6.83 -1.68 9.92
CA TYR A 131 7.38 -2.43 8.80
C TYR A 131 6.36 -2.91 7.77
N ILE A 132 5.37 -3.69 8.17
CA ILE A 132 4.49 -4.43 7.26
C ILE A 132 3.07 -4.58 7.82
N THR A 133 2.08 -4.47 6.96
CA THR A 133 0.71 -4.89 7.26
C THR A 133 0.18 -5.74 6.13
N VAL A 134 -0.58 -6.78 6.48
CA VAL A 134 -1.27 -7.64 5.53
C VAL A 134 -2.76 -7.46 5.73
N ILE A 135 -3.42 -7.03 4.67
CA ILE A 135 -4.87 -6.84 4.64
C ILE A 135 -5.44 -7.89 3.71
N CYS A 136 -6.48 -8.59 4.14
CA CYS A 136 -7.22 -9.50 3.28
C CYS A 136 -8.65 -9.00 3.09
N GLY A 137 -9.20 -9.19 1.89
CA GLY A 137 -10.57 -8.81 1.55
C GLY A 137 -11.40 -10.03 1.17
N TYR A 138 -12.69 -10.02 1.45
CA TYR A 138 -13.62 -11.01 0.90
C TYR A 138 -15.00 -10.41 0.61
N GLY A 139 -15.63 -10.94 -0.45
CA GLY A 139 -17.00 -10.60 -0.80
C GLY A 139 -18.01 -11.25 0.15
N THR A 140 -19.09 -10.53 0.44
CA THR A 140 -20.24 -11.09 1.19
C THR A 140 -21.15 -11.92 0.27
N THR A 141 -21.31 -11.50 -0.99
CA THR A 141 -22.22 -12.12 -1.96
C THR A 141 -21.51 -12.97 -3.02
N TYR A 142 -20.24 -12.69 -3.31
CA TYR A 142 -19.44 -13.39 -4.33
C TYR A 142 -18.17 -13.99 -3.72
N PRO A 143 -17.69 -15.14 -4.21
CA PRO A 143 -16.45 -15.78 -3.74
C PRO A 143 -15.22 -15.03 -4.26
N PHE A 144 -15.11 -13.75 -3.90
CA PHE A 144 -13.92 -12.94 -4.05
C PHE A 144 -13.12 -13.05 -2.76
N ALA A 145 -11.83 -13.32 -2.87
CA ALA A 145 -10.89 -13.22 -1.77
C ALA A 145 -9.63 -12.56 -2.30
N SER A 146 -9.17 -11.52 -1.61
CA SER A 146 -7.93 -10.82 -1.94
C SER A 146 -7.04 -10.71 -0.74
N VAL A 147 -5.75 -10.51 -1.01
CA VAL A 147 -4.71 -10.20 -0.05
C VAL A 147 -3.92 -9.05 -0.63
N LYS A 148 -3.56 -8.10 0.22
CA LYS A 148 -2.66 -7.00 -0.10
C LYS A 148 -1.63 -6.92 1.02
N ILE A 149 -0.39 -6.76 0.62
CA ILE A 149 0.73 -6.59 1.52
C ILE A 149 1.20 -5.16 1.35
N PHE A 150 1.24 -4.42 2.44
CA PHE A 150 1.76 -3.07 2.48
C PHE A 150 2.99 -2.99 3.37
N THR A 151 3.97 -2.19 2.98
CA THR A 151 5.22 -2.01 3.71
C THR A 151 5.57 -0.53 3.87
N ARG A 152 6.36 -0.22 4.90
CA ARG A 152 6.98 1.11 5.06
C ARG A 152 8.12 1.34 4.08
N LEU A 153 8.74 0.27 3.61
CA LEU A 153 9.76 0.31 2.56
C LEU A 153 9.10 0.25 1.19
N ARG A 154 9.56 1.11 0.28
CA ARG A 154 9.08 1.10 -1.12
C ARG A 154 9.41 -0.20 -1.82
N GLU A 155 10.64 -0.69 -1.65
CA GLU A 155 11.08 -1.96 -2.20
C GLU A 155 11.43 -2.92 -1.06
N VAL A 156 10.81 -4.10 -1.08
CA VAL A 156 11.07 -5.16 -0.11
C VAL A 156 12.29 -5.96 -0.52
N ASP A 157 13.16 -6.27 0.44
CA ASP A 157 14.37 -7.05 0.22
C ASP A 157 14.04 -8.51 -0.14
N ASN A 158 15.00 -9.20 -0.76
CA ASN A 158 14.77 -10.54 -1.27
C ASN A 158 14.49 -11.58 -0.17
N SER A 159 15.06 -11.41 1.03
CA SER A 159 14.85 -12.38 2.12
C SER A 159 13.41 -12.34 2.63
N THR A 160 12.88 -11.12 2.81
CA THR A 160 11.47 -10.92 3.18
C THR A 160 10.52 -11.41 2.08
N LYS A 161 10.86 -11.19 0.81
CA LYS A 161 10.08 -11.71 -0.32
C LYS A 161 9.95 -13.23 -0.27
N VAL A 162 11.07 -13.94 -0.09
CA VAL A 162 11.09 -15.41 0.01
C VAL A 162 10.22 -15.90 1.18
N ILE A 163 10.34 -15.29 2.36
CA ILE A 163 9.54 -15.68 3.53
C ILE A 163 8.03 -15.52 3.25
N ILE A 164 7.63 -14.39 2.68
CA ILE A 164 6.22 -14.13 2.34
C ILE A 164 5.71 -15.13 1.29
N GLU A 165 6.50 -15.40 0.26
CA GLU A 165 6.15 -16.38 -0.77
C GLU A 165 5.98 -17.78 -0.20
N GLU A 166 6.88 -18.23 0.68
CA GLU A 166 6.80 -19.54 1.34
C GLU A 166 5.54 -19.66 2.21
N LEU A 167 5.20 -18.61 2.96
CA LEU A 167 3.99 -18.59 3.79
C LEU A 167 2.72 -18.58 2.95
N LEU A 168 2.69 -17.75 1.90
CA LEU A 168 1.54 -17.67 0.99
C LEU A 168 1.38 -18.92 0.13
N ALA A 169 2.46 -19.61 -0.23
CA ALA A 169 2.43 -20.87 -0.98
C ALA A 169 1.67 -21.98 -0.23
N LYS A 170 1.69 -21.93 1.10
CA LYS A 170 0.89 -22.82 1.96
C LYS A 170 -0.57 -22.36 2.10
N SER A 171 -0.90 -21.16 1.66
CA SER A 171 -2.26 -20.62 1.67
C SER A 171 -2.93 -20.80 0.30
N ARG A 172 -4.24 -20.50 0.22
CA ARG A 172 -4.98 -20.46 -1.05
C ARG A 172 -4.57 -19.30 -1.99
N TYR A 173 -3.70 -18.41 -1.55
CA TYR A 173 -3.33 -17.19 -2.26
C TYR A 173 -2.00 -17.30 -3.01
N GLY A 174 -1.15 -18.28 -2.69
CA GLY A 174 0.21 -18.37 -3.22
C GLY A 174 0.29 -18.44 -4.75
N SER A 175 -0.52 -19.30 -5.37
CA SER A 175 -0.55 -19.41 -6.84
C SER A 175 -1.16 -18.20 -7.56
N LEU A 176 -1.79 -17.30 -6.80
CA LEU A 176 -2.44 -16.09 -7.31
C LEU A 176 -1.66 -14.83 -6.91
N PHE A 177 -0.53 -14.96 -6.23
CA PHE A 177 0.21 -13.82 -5.71
C PHE A 177 1.11 -13.20 -6.77
N MET A 178 1.28 -11.88 -6.71
CA MET A 178 2.32 -11.15 -7.44
C MET A 178 2.92 -10.05 -6.57
N TRP A 179 4.20 -9.77 -6.79
CA TRP A 179 4.81 -8.53 -6.33
C TRP A 179 4.31 -7.35 -7.16
N SER A 180 4.02 -6.26 -6.47
CA SER A 180 3.60 -5.00 -7.09
C SER A 180 4.81 -4.22 -7.57
N GLU A 181 4.65 -3.49 -8.67
CA GLU A 181 5.67 -2.56 -9.16
C GLU A 181 5.79 -1.35 -8.22
N GLN A 182 6.97 -1.16 -7.65
CA GLN A 182 7.30 -0.07 -6.72
C GLN A 182 8.67 0.55 -6.99
N SER A 183 9.36 0.17 -8.08
CA SER A 183 10.70 0.68 -8.35
C SER A 183 10.67 2.22 -8.52
N PRO A 184 11.61 2.96 -7.89
CA PRO A 184 11.68 4.41 -8.02
C PRO A 184 11.71 4.89 -9.46
N ASP A 185 12.42 4.19 -10.33
CA ASP A 185 12.57 4.57 -11.74
C ASP A 185 11.23 4.56 -12.46
N LYS A 186 10.42 3.51 -12.30
CA LYS A 186 9.12 3.42 -12.99
C LYS A 186 8.04 4.25 -12.33
N CYS A 187 7.97 4.24 -10.99
CA CYS A 187 6.94 4.96 -10.26
C CYS A 187 7.14 6.49 -10.30
N ASN A 188 8.38 6.97 -10.30
CA ASN A 188 8.65 8.41 -10.44
C ASN A 188 8.63 8.87 -11.90
N ALA A 189 9.05 8.03 -12.87
CA ALA A 189 9.01 8.41 -14.29
C ALA A 189 7.59 8.59 -14.81
N ALA A 190 6.64 7.74 -14.40
CA ALA A 190 5.24 7.90 -14.78
C ALA A 190 4.63 9.19 -14.22
N ALA A 191 4.98 9.58 -12.98
CA ALA A 191 4.60 10.86 -12.40
C ALA A 191 5.22 12.06 -13.16
N ARG A 192 6.47 11.93 -13.61
CA ARG A 192 7.18 12.96 -14.38
C ARG A 192 6.64 13.13 -15.80
N GLN A 193 6.30 12.05 -16.51
CA GLN A 193 5.73 12.13 -17.87
C GLN A 193 4.43 12.95 -17.91
N LEU A 194 3.67 12.96 -16.82
CA LEU A 194 2.46 13.78 -16.67
C LEU A 194 2.77 15.23 -16.28
N ALA A 195 3.84 15.49 -15.52
CA ALA A 195 4.30 16.84 -15.20
C ALA A 195 4.93 17.58 -16.40
N PHE A 196 5.56 16.86 -17.32
CA PHE A 196 6.20 17.41 -18.53
C PHE A 196 5.35 17.26 -19.81
N GLY A 197 4.10 16.78 -19.71
CA GLY A 197 3.14 16.75 -20.82
C GLY A 197 2.74 18.14 -21.35
N VAL A 198 3.16 19.21 -20.66
CA VAL A 198 3.17 20.58 -21.19
C VAL A 198 4.61 20.89 -21.59
N ILE A 199 5.00 20.59 -22.83
CA ILE A 199 6.19 21.17 -23.42
C ILE A 199 5.94 22.69 -23.50
N PRO A 200 6.70 23.57 -22.81
CA PRO A 200 6.69 24.96 -23.18
C PRO A 200 7.40 25.03 -24.53
N ILE A 201 6.65 25.12 -25.63
CA ILE A 201 7.17 25.64 -26.89
C ILE A 201 7.45 27.12 -26.65
N LEU A 202 8.56 27.42 -25.96
CA LEU A 202 8.96 28.77 -25.59
C LEU A 202 10.49 28.85 -25.50
N ALA A 203 11.16 28.45 -26.58
CA ALA A 203 12.57 28.78 -26.78
C ALA A 203 12.97 28.74 -28.27
N PHE A 204 12.16 29.30 -29.19
CA PHE A 204 12.60 29.53 -30.58
C PHE A 204 12.12 30.86 -31.19
N LEU A 205 11.75 31.85 -30.38
CA LEU A 205 11.32 33.17 -30.88
C LEU A 205 12.13 34.38 -30.36
N SER A 206 13.26 34.18 -29.69
CA SER A 206 14.17 35.29 -29.31
C SER A 206 15.35 35.50 -30.27
N LEU A 207 15.54 34.66 -31.30
CA LEU A 207 16.67 34.80 -32.24
C LEU A 207 16.33 35.48 -33.58
N HIS A 208 15.12 36.00 -33.77
CA HIS A 208 14.74 36.75 -34.99
C HIS A 208 14.45 38.24 -34.76
N ILE A 209 14.53 38.72 -33.51
CA ILE A 209 14.41 40.15 -33.21
C ILE A 209 15.80 40.83 -33.17
N LEU A 210 16.89 40.08 -32.98
CA LEU A 210 18.24 40.65 -32.92
C LEU A 210 18.93 40.86 -34.28
N THR A 211 18.38 40.36 -35.39
CA THR A 211 18.96 40.56 -36.73
C THR A 211 18.35 41.72 -37.53
N LYS A 212 17.35 42.44 -36.99
CA LYS A 212 16.72 43.59 -37.67
C LYS A 212 17.11 44.98 -37.14
N CYS A 213 18.05 45.08 -36.20
CA CYS A 213 18.53 46.37 -35.69
C CYS A 213 19.86 46.87 -36.29
N TRP A 214 20.44 46.18 -37.27
CA TRP A 214 21.63 46.65 -37.99
C TRP A 214 21.42 46.56 -39.50
N MET A 215 20.76 47.58 -40.06
CA MET A 215 21.08 48.23 -41.34
C MET A 215 20.26 49.51 -41.47
#